data_AF-A0AAD9NYL6-F1
#
_entry.id   AF-A0AAD9NYL6-F1
#
_cell.length_a   1.000
_cell.length_b   1.000
_cell.length_c   1.000
_cell.angle_alpha   90.00
_cell.angle_beta   90.00
_cell.angle_gamma   90.00
#
_symmetry.space_group_name_H-M   'P 1'
#
loop_
_entity.id
_entity.type
_entity.pdbx_description
1 polymer ?
#
loop_
_entity_poly.entity_id
_entity_poly.type
_entity_poly.pdbx_seq_one_letter_code
_entity_poly.pdbx_strand_id
1 'polypeptide(L)'
;MQTPDVNDRSRLLNNPVGDGSATRPVNSYGSAMPSQQKGNEQSALNQILQQTASDIIDVAALDSQSLEHSDYVDRARQYSNRLTVMCNTGRTRSRGWMPAGVAAPQVVLASPPVSPLDVQLVTSMAEHASQSVREMKVKHKEDLVVPFTVP
;
A
#
# COMPACT_ATOMS: atom_id res chain seq x y z
N MET A 1 32.65 -34.95 0.67
CA MET A 1 31.58 -34.57 1.62
C MET A 1 30.63 -33.67 0.84
N GLN A 2 29.55 -34.26 0.34
CA GLN A 2 28.58 -33.62 -0.56
C GLN A 2 27.58 -32.85 0.32
N THR A 3 27.57 -31.52 0.28
CA THR A 3 26.51 -30.70 0.88
C THR A 3 25.40 -30.49 -0.16
N PRO A 4 24.14 -30.79 0.16
CA PRO A 4 23.05 -30.78 -0.81
C PRO A 4 22.62 -29.36 -1.20
N ASP A 5 22.26 -29.22 -2.48
CA ASP A 5 21.73 -27.99 -3.10
C ASP A 5 20.57 -27.39 -2.30
N VAL A 6 20.71 -26.11 -1.95
CA VAL A 6 19.66 -25.31 -1.33
C VAL A 6 18.65 -24.96 -2.42
N ASN A 7 17.50 -25.61 -2.34
CA ASN A 7 16.37 -25.52 -3.25
C ASN A 7 15.78 -24.09 -3.30
N ASP A 8 15.84 -23.43 -4.46
CA ASP A 8 15.32 -22.06 -4.75
C ASP A 8 13.77 -21.94 -4.73
N ARG A 9 13.07 -22.86 -4.05
CA ARG A 9 11.60 -22.89 -3.95
C ARG A 9 11.05 -22.62 -2.56
N SER A 10 11.88 -22.10 -1.66
CA SER A 10 11.46 -21.73 -0.31
C SER A 10 10.72 -20.39 -0.32
N ARG A 11 9.38 -20.43 -0.29
CA ARG A 11 8.53 -19.24 -0.14
C ARG A 11 8.79 -18.57 1.21
N LEU A 12 9.21 -17.30 1.20
CA LEU A 12 9.56 -16.51 2.39
C LEU A 12 8.39 -15.78 3.06
N LEU A 13 7.13 -16.11 2.74
CA LEU A 13 5.97 -15.42 3.29
C LEU A 13 4.95 -16.42 3.83
N ASN A 14 4.94 -16.57 5.16
CA ASN A 14 3.75 -17.00 5.89
C ASN A 14 2.70 -15.91 5.72
N ASN A 15 1.67 -16.16 4.92
CA ASN A 15 0.56 -15.24 4.73
C ASN A 15 -0.37 -15.30 5.95
N PRO A 16 -0.45 -14.26 6.82
CA PRO A 16 -1.43 -14.24 7.89
C PRO A 16 -2.62 -13.43 7.38
N VAL A 17 -3.50 -14.07 6.61
CA VAL A 17 -4.86 -13.54 6.45
C VAL A 17 -5.79 -14.55 7.07
N GLY A 18 -5.82 -14.49 8.40
CA GLY A 18 -6.90 -15.02 9.19
C GLY A 18 -8.09 -14.08 9.10
N ASP A 19 -9.19 -14.70 8.67
CA ASP A 19 -10.53 -14.58 9.25
C ASP A 19 -11.50 -13.52 8.70
N GLY A 20 -12.73 -14.00 8.46
CA GLY A 20 -13.89 -13.16 8.15
C GLY A 20 -14.89 -13.68 7.10
N SER A 21 -15.51 -14.85 7.33
CA SER A 21 -16.94 -15.19 6.99
C SER A 21 -17.39 -15.15 5.51
N ALA A 22 -18.09 -16.10 4.88
CA ALA A 22 -18.73 -17.35 5.27
C ALA A 22 -19.05 -18.18 4.00
N THR A 23 -19.22 -19.50 4.21
CA THR A 23 -19.83 -20.51 3.33
C THR A 23 -19.20 -20.78 1.96
N ARG A 24 -18.22 -21.69 1.93
CA ARG A 24 -18.01 -22.58 0.77
C ARG A 24 -18.28 -24.03 1.22
N PRO A 25 -19.24 -24.75 0.62
CA PRO A 25 -19.33 -26.19 0.84
C PRO A 25 -18.14 -26.85 0.14
N VAL A 26 -17.28 -27.48 0.94
CA VAL A 26 -16.33 -28.48 0.48
C VAL A 26 -17.14 -29.63 -0.10
N ASN A 27 -17.03 -29.89 -1.41
CA ASN A 27 -17.47 -31.16 -1.96
C ASN A 27 -16.27 -31.93 -2.50
N SER A 28 -16.02 -33.03 -1.77
CA SER A 28 -15.08 -34.09 -2.02
C SER A 28 -15.25 -34.70 -3.41
N TYR A 29 -14.14 -35.20 -3.95
CA TYR A 29 -14.04 -35.94 -5.20
C TYR A 29 -15.11 -37.03 -5.33
N GLY A 30 -15.69 -37.12 -6.54
CA GLY A 30 -16.36 -38.33 -7.03
C GLY A 30 -17.86 -38.22 -7.24
N SER A 31 -18.29 -37.80 -8.43
CA SER A 31 -19.40 -38.45 -9.15
C SER A 31 -19.39 -38.00 -10.61
N ALA A 32 -19.23 -38.96 -11.51
CA ALA A 32 -19.34 -38.76 -12.95
C ALA A 32 -20.80 -38.44 -13.31
N MET A 33 -21.04 -37.24 -13.86
CA MET A 33 -22.27 -36.88 -14.56
C MET A 33 -21.89 -36.20 -15.88
N PRO A 34 -22.16 -36.80 -17.05
CA PRO A 34 -21.80 -36.22 -18.34
C PRO A 34 -22.91 -35.25 -18.79
N SER A 35 -22.90 -34.00 -18.31
CA SER A 35 -23.65 -32.90 -18.96
C SER A 35 -23.30 -31.46 -18.52
N GLN A 36 -22.40 -31.22 -17.56
CA GLN A 36 -22.15 -29.84 -17.06
C GLN A 36 -20.81 -29.21 -17.45
N GLN A 37 -19.92 -29.92 -18.15
CA GLN A 37 -18.56 -29.44 -18.45
C GLN A 37 -18.51 -28.21 -19.37
N LYS A 38 -19.38 -28.12 -20.39
CA LYS A 38 -19.37 -26.99 -21.33
C LYS A 38 -19.69 -25.63 -20.68
N GLY A 39 -20.50 -25.61 -19.63
CA GLY A 39 -20.88 -24.36 -18.95
C GLY A 39 -19.75 -23.79 -18.08
N ASN A 40 -18.95 -24.66 -17.45
CA ASN A 40 -17.87 -24.24 -16.56
C ASN A 40 -16.64 -23.76 -17.34
N GLU A 41 -16.27 -24.46 -18.42
CA GLU A 41 -15.17 -24.02 -19.30
C GLU A 41 -15.47 -22.66 -19.94
N GLN A 42 -16.70 -22.44 -20.40
CA GLN A 42 -17.10 -21.14 -20.95
C GLN A 42 -17.11 -20.03 -19.88
N SER A 43 -17.47 -20.35 -18.63
CA SER A 43 -17.38 -19.40 -17.50
C SER A 43 -15.93 -19.06 -17.15
N ALA A 44 -15.03 -20.04 -17.17
CA ALA A 44 -13.60 -19.84 -16.93
C ALA A 44 -12.99 -18.94 -18.01
N LEU A 45 -13.34 -19.17 -19.28
CA LEU A 45 -12.91 -18.31 -20.39
C LEU A 45 -13.44 -16.88 -20.27
N ASN A 46 -14.70 -16.70 -19.87
CA ASN A 46 -15.25 -15.36 -19.59
C ASN A 46 -14.54 -14.67 -18.43
N GLN A 47 -14.18 -15.40 -17.37
CA GLN A 47 -13.42 -14.84 -16.25
C GLN A 47 -12.01 -14.45 -16.69
N ILE A 48 -11.34 -15.26 -17.50
CA ILE A 48 -10.02 -14.94 -18.07
C ILE A 48 -10.11 -13.67 -18.92
N LEU A 49 -11.13 -13.55 -19.78
CA LEU A 49 -11.32 -12.36 -20.61
C LEU A 49 -11.60 -11.11 -19.77
N GLN A 50 -12.45 -11.20 -18.75
CA GLN A 50 -12.73 -10.06 -17.85
C GLN A 50 -11.50 -9.64 -17.04
N GLN A 51 -10.76 -10.62 -16.50
CA GLN A 51 -9.52 -10.37 -15.78
C GLN A 51 -8.47 -9.72 -16.70
N THR A 52 -8.28 -10.28 -17.90
CA THR A 52 -7.36 -9.74 -18.90
C THR A 52 -7.76 -8.33 -19.32
N ALA A 53 -9.06 -8.06 -19.50
CA ALA A 53 -9.56 -6.72 -19.82
C ALA A 53 -9.33 -5.71 -18.69
N SER A 54 -9.31 -6.15 -17.44
CA SER A 54 -9.00 -5.30 -16.28
C SER A 54 -7.50 -5.08 -16.09
N ASP A 55 -6.67 -6.05 -16.46
CA ASP A 55 -5.22 -6.01 -16.25
C ASP A 55 -4.48 -5.30 -17.39
N ILE A 56 -5.09 -5.21 -18.57
CA ILE A 56 -4.52 -4.48 -19.71
C ILE A 56 -4.68 -2.97 -19.48
N ILE A 57 -3.56 -2.26 -19.60
CA ILE A 57 -3.52 -0.80 -19.52
C ILE A 57 -3.86 -0.22 -20.90
N ASP A 58 -4.96 0.51 -20.99
CA ASP A 58 -5.28 1.33 -22.15
C ASP A 58 -4.40 2.59 -22.16
N VAL A 59 -3.37 2.60 -23.00
CA VAL A 59 -2.43 3.72 -23.14
C VAL A 59 -3.08 4.92 -23.84
N ALA A 60 -4.17 4.71 -24.59
CA ALA A 60 -4.89 5.78 -25.31
C ALA A 60 -5.91 6.51 -24.42
N ALA A 61 -6.29 5.96 -23.27
CA ALA A 61 -7.22 6.57 -22.31
C ALA A 61 -6.63 7.75 -21.51
N LEU A 62 -5.43 8.23 -21.86
CA LEU A 62 -4.83 9.43 -21.27
C LEU A 62 -5.54 10.71 -21.73
N ASP A 63 -6.18 10.70 -22.90
CA ASP A 63 -7.09 11.76 -23.29
C ASP A 63 -8.35 11.65 -22.43
N SER A 64 -8.61 12.71 -21.67
CA SER A 64 -9.66 12.77 -20.66
C SER A 64 -10.96 12.17 -21.19
N GLN A 65 -11.40 11.07 -20.59
CA GLN A 65 -12.80 10.67 -20.64
C GLN A 65 -13.62 11.87 -20.13
N SER A 66 -14.14 12.66 -21.06
CA SER A 66 -14.95 13.83 -20.73
C SER A 66 -16.28 13.30 -20.24
N LEU A 67 -16.37 13.04 -18.95
CA LEU A 67 -17.62 12.88 -18.25
C LEU A 67 -18.47 14.11 -18.57
N GLU A 68 -19.68 13.91 -19.10
CA GLU A 68 -20.53 15.02 -19.52
C GLU A 68 -20.79 15.96 -18.34
N HIS A 69 -20.84 17.28 -18.59
CA HIS A 69 -20.99 18.24 -17.50
C HIS A 69 -22.25 18.00 -16.65
N SER A 70 -23.35 17.58 -17.27
CA SER A 70 -24.59 17.16 -16.61
C SER A 70 -24.37 16.01 -15.63
N ASP A 71 -23.73 14.93 -16.09
CA ASP A 71 -23.42 13.77 -15.26
C ASP A 71 -22.54 14.12 -14.07
N TYR A 72 -21.59 15.05 -14.26
CA TYR A 72 -20.73 15.52 -13.20
C TYR A 72 -21.55 16.22 -12.11
N VAL A 73 -22.42 17.16 -12.51
CA VAL A 73 -23.25 17.95 -11.60
C VAL A 73 -24.21 17.06 -10.83
N ASP A 74 -24.83 16.08 -11.50
CA ASP A 74 -25.77 15.17 -10.85
C ASP A 74 -25.06 14.23 -9.85
N ARG A 75 -23.89 13.70 -10.21
CA ARG A 75 -23.06 12.91 -9.28
C ARG A 75 -22.61 13.74 -8.07
N ALA A 76 -22.17 14.98 -8.29
CA ALA A 76 -21.76 15.89 -7.22
C ALA A 76 -22.91 16.16 -6.24
N ARG A 77 -24.12 16.43 -6.75
CA ARG A 77 -25.33 16.59 -5.92
C ARG A 77 -25.66 15.31 -5.15
N GLN A 78 -25.60 14.16 -5.81
CA GLN A 78 -25.88 12.88 -5.17
C GLN A 78 -24.90 12.59 -4.03
N TYR A 79 -23.60 12.80 -4.23
CA TYR A 79 -22.59 12.62 -3.20
C TYR A 79 -22.75 13.61 -2.05
N SER A 80 -23.03 14.89 -2.34
CA SER A 80 -23.31 15.90 -1.32
C SER A 80 -24.50 15.52 -0.43
N ASN A 81 -25.58 15.03 -1.04
CA ASN A 81 -26.77 14.60 -0.30
C ASN A 81 -26.49 13.37 0.58
N ARG A 82 -25.79 12.36 0.04
CA ARG A 82 -25.38 11.17 0.80
C ARG A 82 -24.45 11.55 1.96
N LEU A 83 -23.49 12.44 1.71
CA LEU A 83 -22.56 12.93 2.71
C LEU A 83 -23.28 13.68 3.83
N THR A 84 -24.26 14.53 3.51
CA THR A 84 -25.05 15.28 4.50
C THR A 84 -25.80 14.33 5.43
N VAL A 85 -26.41 13.27 4.89
CA VAL A 85 -27.09 12.23 5.69
C VAL A 85 -26.09 11.50 6.61
N MET A 86 -24.92 11.13 6.11
CA MET A 86 -23.89 10.43 6.89
C MET A 86 -23.20 11.30 7.95
N CYS A 87 -22.91 12.57 7.63
CA CYS A 87 -22.30 13.51 8.56
C CYS A 87 -23.25 13.94 9.69
N ASN A 88 -24.56 13.81 9.48
CA ASN A 88 -25.55 14.05 10.53
C ASN A 88 -25.70 12.84 11.48
N THR A 89 -25.27 11.64 11.09
CA THR A 89 -25.35 10.42 11.92
C THR A 89 -24.07 10.04 12.64
N GLY A 90 -22.92 10.67 12.32
CA GLY A 90 -21.61 10.25 12.85
C GLY A 90 -20.66 11.38 13.25
N ARG A 91 -20.45 11.51 14.58
CA ARG A 91 -19.20 11.71 15.37
C ARG A 91 -17.94 12.36 14.78
N THR A 92 -17.99 13.06 13.65
CA THR A 92 -16.81 13.71 13.03
C THR A 92 -16.69 15.19 13.40
N ARG A 93 -17.65 15.72 14.16
CA ARG A 93 -17.66 17.12 14.58
C ARG A 93 -16.91 17.32 15.88
N SER A 94 -15.59 17.25 15.79
CA SER A 94 -14.70 18.16 16.49
C SER A 94 -13.29 17.83 16.02
N ARG A 95 -12.51 18.84 15.63
CA ARG A 95 -11.06 18.69 15.78
C ARG A 95 -10.86 18.31 17.25
N GLY A 96 -10.34 17.11 17.51
CA GLY A 96 -10.10 16.67 18.87
C GLY A 96 -9.30 17.76 19.59
N TRP A 97 -9.73 18.14 20.79
CA TRP A 97 -8.92 19.01 21.61
C TRP A 97 -7.57 18.33 21.84
N MET A 98 -6.50 19.12 21.91
CA MET A 98 -5.20 18.57 22.29
C MET A 98 -5.37 17.83 23.62
N PRO A 99 -4.76 16.64 23.78
CA PRO A 99 -4.77 15.94 25.05
C PRO A 99 -4.28 16.88 26.16
N ALA A 100 -4.95 16.87 27.30
CA ALA A 100 -4.47 17.59 28.47
C ALA A 100 -3.09 17.04 28.85
N GLY A 101 -2.06 17.87 28.76
CA GLY A 101 -0.67 17.43 28.94
C GLY A 101 -0.32 17.11 30.41
N VAL A 102 -0.40 18.11 31.28
CA VAL A 102 -0.06 17.98 32.71
C VAL A 102 -1.02 18.81 33.57
N ALA A 103 -1.33 18.34 34.78
CA ALA A 103 -2.27 19.01 35.68
C ALA A 103 -1.70 20.31 36.30
N ALA A 104 -0.38 20.40 36.47
CA ALA A 104 0.31 21.54 37.07
C ALA A 104 1.50 21.99 36.18
N PRO A 105 1.25 22.77 35.11
CA PRO A 105 2.28 23.13 34.13
C PRO A 105 3.44 23.92 34.75
N GLN A 106 3.15 24.79 35.72
CA GLN A 106 4.17 25.61 36.38
C GLN A 106 5.22 24.75 37.10
N VAL A 107 4.80 23.65 37.73
CA VAL A 107 5.68 22.73 38.45
C VAL A 107 6.57 21.95 37.49
N VAL A 108 6.00 21.47 36.39
CA VAL A 108 6.74 20.70 35.37
C VAL A 108 7.76 21.58 34.65
N LEU A 109 7.39 22.82 34.31
CA LEU A 109 8.29 23.77 33.64
C LEU A 109 9.41 24.28 34.56
N ALA A 110 9.20 24.28 35.88
CA ALA A 110 10.22 24.65 36.87
C ALA A 110 11.16 23.49 37.23
N SER A 111 10.91 22.28 36.73
CA SER A 111 11.77 21.11 36.95
C SER A 111 13.14 21.29 36.27
N PRO A 112 14.20 20.59 36.73
CA PRO A 112 15.50 20.67 36.09
C PRO A 112 15.41 20.35 34.59
N PRO A 113 16.06 21.16 33.72
CA PRO A 113 16.03 20.92 32.29
C PRO A 113 16.80 19.63 31.94
N VAL A 114 16.61 19.16 30.69
CA VAL A 114 17.35 18.02 30.15
C VAL A 114 18.86 18.26 30.27
N SER A 115 19.61 17.24 30.66
CA SER A 115 21.05 17.32 30.86
C SER A 115 21.76 17.69 29.54
N PRO A 116 22.75 18.60 29.56
CA PRO A 116 23.51 18.94 28.36
C PRO A 116 24.27 17.73 27.79
N LEU A 117 24.64 16.74 28.63
CA LEU A 117 25.26 15.50 28.17
C LEU A 117 24.33 14.66 27.30
N ASP A 118 23.04 14.60 27.64
CA ASP A 118 22.05 13.85 26.86
C ASP A 118 21.83 14.53 25.50
N VAL A 119 21.80 15.86 25.48
CA VAL A 119 21.69 16.64 24.23
C VAL A 119 22.90 16.40 23.34
N GLN A 120 24.12 16.42 23.90
CA GLN A 120 25.34 16.13 23.16
C GLN A 120 25.36 14.69 22.62
N LEU A 121 24.93 13.72 23.43
CA LEU A 121 24.83 12.32 23.02
C LEU A 121 23.89 12.16 21.83
N VAL A 122 22.67 12.70 21.92
CA VAL A 122 21.67 12.63 20.83
C VAL A 122 22.18 13.32 19.57
N THR A 123 22.85 14.48 19.73
CA THR A 123 23.44 15.22 18.59
C THR A 123 24.52 14.40 17.89
N SER A 124 25.46 13.83 18.64
CA SER A 124 26.53 13.01 18.07
C SER A 124 26.00 11.76 17.35
N MET A 125 24.95 11.13 17.90
CA MET A 125 24.28 10.00 17.27
C MET A 125 23.58 10.41 15.96
N ALA A 126 22.91 11.56 15.94
CA ALA A 126 22.28 12.10 14.74
C ALA A 126 23.29 12.46 13.65
N GLU A 127 24.43 13.04 14.02
CA GLU A 127 25.54 13.33 13.10
C GLU A 127 26.11 12.04 12.49
N HIS A 128 26.33 11.01 13.32
CA HIS A 128 26.81 9.72 12.85
C HIS A 128 25.82 9.07 11.88
N ALA A 129 24.52 9.07 12.20
CA ALA A 129 23.48 8.56 11.31
C ALA A 129 23.44 9.35 9.98
N SER A 130 23.53 10.69 10.04
CA SER A 130 23.59 11.52 8.84
C SER A 130 24.82 11.21 8.00
N GLN A 131 25.97 10.92 8.61
CA GLN A 131 27.18 10.55 7.90
C GLN A 131 27.03 9.19 7.21
N SER A 132 26.47 8.19 7.89
CA SER A 132 26.20 6.88 7.29
C SER A 132 25.24 6.97 6.09
N VAL A 133 24.21 7.81 6.15
CA VAL A 133 23.30 8.02 5.00
C VAL A 133 24.05 8.62 3.80
N ARG A 134 25.04 9.50 4.01
CA ARG A 134 25.86 10.06 2.92
C ARG A 134 26.77 9.02 2.25
N GLU A 135 27.12 7.96 2.97
CA GLU A 135 27.92 6.86 2.42
C GLU A 135 27.10 5.94 1.51
N MET A 136 25.76 6.01 1.58
CA MET A 136 24.86 5.31 0.66
C MET A 136 24.85 6.00 -0.70
N LYS A 137 25.91 5.80 -1.48
CA LYS A 137 26.05 6.32 -2.85
C LYS A 137 26.65 5.28 -3.79
N VAL A 138 26.33 5.41 -5.07
CA VAL A 138 26.90 4.57 -6.12
C VAL A 138 28.40 4.88 -6.25
N LYS A 139 29.24 3.86 -6.08
CA LYS A 139 30.69 3.97 -6.35
C LYS A 139 30.92 3.79 -7.84
N HIS A 140 31.36 4.86 -8.51
CA HIS A 140 31.75 4.82 -9.92
C HIS A 140 32.89 3.81 -10.14
N LYS A 141 32.80 3.00 -11.19
CA LYS A 141 33.84 2.02 -11.56
C LYS A 141 34.33 2.24 -12.98
N GLU A 142 33.40 2.25 -13.92
CA GLU A 142 33.66 2.41 -15.36
C GLU A 142 32.71 3.45 -15.94
N ASP A 143 33.13 4.07 -17.04
CA ASP A 143 32.32 5.07 -17.73
C ASP A 143 31.12 4.38 -18.37
N LEU A 144 29.91 4.79 -17.96
CA LEU A 144 28.66 4.29 -18.55
C LEU A 144 28.46 4.76 -20.00
N VAL A 145 29.18 5.81 -20.41
CA VAL A 145 29.08 6.43 -21.72
C VAL A 145 30.48 6.62 -22.28
N VAL A 146 30.76 6.00 -23.41
CA VAL A 146 32.03 6.17 -24.14
C VAL A 146 31.73 6.88 -25.46
N PRO A 147 32.36 8.03 -25.75
CA PRO A 147 32.20 8.70 -27.03
C PRO A 147 32.95 7.93 -28.13
N PHE A 148 32.27 7.66 -29.23
CA PHE A 148 32.91 7.12 -30.43
C PHE A 148 33.45 8.29 -31.26
N THR A 149 34.75 8.55 -31.15
CA THR A 149 35.46 9.43 -32.10
C THR A 149 36.19 8.58 -33.13
N VAL A 150 35.99 8.88 -34.40
CA VAL A 150 36.74 8.30 -35.51
C VAL A 150 38.07 9.04 -35.63
N PRO A 151 39.23 8.36 -35.79
CA PRO A 151 40.51 9.02 -36.07
C PRO A 151 40.53 9.73 -37.43
#